data_AF-A0A832K5K9-F1
#
_entry.id   AF-A0A832K5K9-F1
#
_cell.length_a   1.000
_cell.length_b   1.000
_cell.length_c   1.000
_cell.angle_alpha   90.00
_cell.angle_beta   90.00
_cell.angle_gamma   90.00
#
_symmetry.space_group_name_H-M   'P 1'
#
loop_
_entity.id
_entity.type
_entity.pdbx_description
1 polymer ?
#
loop_
_entity_poly.entity_id
_entity_poly.type
_entity_poly.pdbx_seq_one_letter_code
_entity_poly.pdbx_strand_id
1 'polypeptide(L)'
;MKPKNTSGESTLLSTVILIGVAMIIGIGMLSYITAVTSDYRAQVNLVNTLKSEATSIFINVVLYDNSTSTLWLLFKRLDGSATSYLVIVEAGGYYLDCSNILFYNPLVDSDGVLCNEDNECMSAYVVYSGSMKGILVPYGGIISDFESYAKSKGIALSSSVQVCRVINTCLLTQQGGLCEKSTMVRINLQEKTTPVRIHVAVEYSGRIYVVSSYEVL
;
A
#
# COMPACT_ATOMS: atom_id res chain seq x y z
N MET A 1 -80.97 -22.50 11.43
CA MET A 1 -79.77 -21.71 11.06
C MET A 1 -78.54 -22.56 11.31
N LYS A 2 -77.82 -22.99 10.25
CA LYS A 2 -76.54 -23.70 10.39
C LYS A 2 -75.48 -22.72 10.90
N PRO A 3 -74.62 -23.09 11.87
CA PRO A 3 -73.51 -22.24 12.30
C PRO A 3 -72.54 -22.05 11.12
N LYS A 4 -72.19 -20.79 10.85
CA LYS A 4 -71.21 -20.40 9.83
C LYS A 4 -69.81 -20.70 10.41
N ASN A 5 -69.11 -21.66 9.83
CA ASN A 5 -67.76 -22.07 10.23
C ASN A 5 -66.76 -20.93 9.97
N THR A 6 -66.53 -20.08 10.96
CA THR A 6 -65.58 -18.94 10.92
C THR A 6 -64.17 -19.31 11.39
N SER A 7 -63.95 -20.52 11.91
CA SER A 7 -62.64 -20.95 12.45
C SER A 7 -61.62 -21.35 11.37
N GLY A 8 -62.08 -21.93 10.26
CA GLY A 8 -61.22 -22.40 9.16
C GLY A 8 -60.65 -21.28 8.28
N GLU A 9 -61.39 -20.18 8.10
CA GLU A 9 -60.94 -19.03 7.30
C GLU A 9 -59.87 -18.19 8.03
N SER A 10 -60.00 -18.02 9.36
CA SER A 10 -59.00 -17.26 10.14
C SER A 10 -57.67 -18.00 10.27
N THR A 11 -57.69 -19.34 10.37
CA THR A 11 -56.47 -20.16 10.43
C THR A 11 -55.74 -20.15 9.11
N LEU A 12 -56.45 -20.29 7.99
CA LEU A 12 -55.86 -20.18 6.64
C LEU A 12 -55.24 -18.79 6.38
N LEU A 13 -55.95 -17.72 6.75
CA LEU A 13 -55.45 -16.34 6.57
C LEU A 13 -54.19 -16.10 7.43
N SER A 14 -54.19 -16.55 8.68
CA SER A 14 -53.00 -16.47 9.55
C SER A 14 -51.83 -17.26 8.98
N THR A 15 -52.05 -18.45 8.43
CA THR A 15 -50.96 -19.25 7.81
C THR A 15 -50.39 -18.56 6.58
N VAL A 16 -51.22 -17.98 5.72
CA VAL A 16 -50.77 -17.25 4.52
C VAL A 16 -49.96 -16.01 4.90
N ILE A 17 -50.40 -15.25 5.90
CA ILE A 17 -49.66 -14.10 6.42
C ILE A 17 -48.30 -14.54 7.00
N LEU A 18 -48.29 -15.63 7.77
CA LEU A 18 -47.06 -16.16 8.37
C LEU A 18 -46.05 -16.60 7.30
N ILE A 19 -46.51 -17.27 6.24
CA ILE A 19 -45.68 -17.66 5.09
C ILE A 19 -45.14 -16.43 4.36
N GLY A 20 -45.99 -15.42 4.11
CA GLY A 20 -45.58 -14.17 3.46
C GLY A 20 -44.51 -13.42 4.25
N VAL A 21 -44.67 -13.31 5.57
CA VAL A 21 -43.67 -12.69 6.45
C VAL A 21 -42.37 -13.50 6.47
N ALA A 22 -42.45 -14.83 6.56
CA ALA A 22 -41.27 -15.69 6.53
C ALA A 22 -40.49 -15.57 5.21
N MET A 23 -41.17 -15.45 4.07
CA MET A 23 -40.52 -15.22 2.77
C MET A 23 -39.81 -13.87 2.71
N ILE A 24 -40.44 -12.79 3.20
CA ILE A 24 -39.83 -11.45 3.22
C ILE A 24 -38.57 -11.45 4.09
N ILE A 25 -38.65 -12.06 5.28
CA ILE A 25 -37.48 -12.21 6.17
C ILE A 25 -36.39 -13.06 5.49
N GLY A 26 -36.77 -14.16 4.85
CA GLY A 26 -35.84 -15.02 4.12
C GLY A 26 -35.10 -14.29 3.00
N ILE A 27 -35.81 -13.52 2.17
CA ILE A 27 -35.23 -12.71 1.09
C ILE A 27 -34.31 -11.63 1.66
N GLY A 28 -34.72 -10.98 2.75
CA GLY A 28 -33.90 -9.98 3.45
C GLY A 28 -32.59 -10.57 3.99
N MET A 29 -32.65 -11.75 4.63
CA MET A 29 -31.46 -12.44 5.13
C MET A 29 -30.55 -12.92 3.99
N LEU A 30 -31.11 -13.46 2.91
CA LEU A 30 -30.35 -13.85 1.71
C LEU A 30 -29.65 -12.65 1.08
N SER A 31 -30.33 -11.51 0.98
CA SER A 31 -29.76 -10.25 0.45
C SER A 31 -28.64 -9.73 1.35
N TYR A 32 -28.83 -9.78 2.67
CA TYR A 32 -27.79 -9.41 3.63
C TYR A 32 -26.57 -10.35 3.56
N ILE A 33 -26.77 -11.67 3.53
CA ILE A 33 -25.69 -12.64 3.45
C ILE A 33 -24.91 -12.49 2.13
N THR A 34 -25.62 -12.28 1.01
CA THR A 34 -24.97 -12.06 -0.30
C THR A 34 -24.17 -10.76 -0.34
N ALA A 35 -24.69 -9.67 0.25
CA ALA A 35 -23.94 -8.43 0.39
C ALA A 35 -22.68 -8.61 1.24
N VAL A 36 -22.81 -9.19 2.44
CA VAL A 36 -21.69 -9.42 3.37
C VAL A 36 -20.63 -10.36 2.75
N THR A 37 -21.05 -11.42 2.07
CA THR A 37 -20.11 -12.35 1.41
C THR A 37 -19.42 -11.72 0.20
N SER A 38 -20.11 -10.87 -0.56
CA SER A 38 -19.52 -10.09 -1.65
C SER A 38 -18.44 -9.14 -1.13
N ASP A 39 -18.76 -8.35 -0.09
CA ASP A 39 -17.82 -7.40 0.52
C ASP A 39 -16.61 -8.12 1.12
N TYR A 40 -16.83 -9.24 1.79
CA TYR A 40 -15.75 -10.06 2.33
C TYR A 40 -14.83 -10.61 1.23
N ARG A 41 -15.38 -11.13 0.12
CA ARG A 41 -14.57 -11.59 -1.02
C ARG A 41 -13.77 -10.46 -1.65
N ALA A 42 -14.36 -9.28 -1.80
CA ALA A 42 -13.66 -8.10 -2.31
C ALA A 42 -12.48 -7.70 -1.40
N GLN A 43 -12.68 -7.71 -0.08
CA GLN A 43 -11.61 -7.44 0.88
C GLN A 43 -10.49 -8.48 0.83
N VAL A 44 -10.83 -9.78 0.76
CA VAL A 44 -9.82 -10.85 0.65
C VAL A 44 -9.02 -10.72 -0.64
N ASN A 45 -9.67 -10.45 -1.77
CA ASN A 45 -9.00 -10.22 -3.04
C ASN A 45 -8.06 -9.02 -2.98
N LEU A 46 -8.53 -7.89 -2.43
CA LEU A 46 -7.71 -6.70 -2.22
C LEU A 46 -6.46 -7.02 -1.39
N VAL A 47 -6.61 -7.64 -0.21
CA VAL A 47 -5.49 -7.98 0.67
C VAL A 47 -4.51 -8.93 -0.02
N ASN A 48 -5.01 -9.92 -0.77
CA ASN A 48 -4.16 -10.84 -1.52
C ASN A 48 -3.38 -10.12 -2.63
N THR A 49 -4.02 -9.21 -3.37
CA THR A 49 -3.35 -8.39 -4.38
C THR A 49 -2.27 -7.51 -3.74
N LEU A 50 -2.60 -6.79 -2.66
CA LEU A 50 -1.65 -5.95 -1.93
C LEU A 50 -0.46 -6.75 -1.39
N LYS A 51 -0.71 -7.97 -0.89
CA LYS A 51 0.34 -8.86 -0.41
C LYS A 51 1.24 -9.37 -1.54
N SER A 52 0.64 -9.71 -2.69
CA SER A 52 1.40 -10.10 -3.89
C SER A 52 2.31 -8.95 -4.35
N GLU A 53 1.79 -7.73 -4.40
CA GLU A 53 2.57 -6.53 -4.72
C GLU A 53 3.70 -6.28 -3.69
N ALA A 54 3.45 -6.49 -2.40
CA ALA A 54 4.52 -6.35 -1.40
C ALA A 54 5.69 -7.30 -1.65
N THR A 55 5.40 -8.54 -2.10
CA THR A 55 6.43 -9.57 -2.33
C THR A 55 7.24 -9.38 -3.61
N SER A 56 6.76 -8.59 -4.56
CA SER A 56 7.47 -8.32 -5.82
C SER A 56 8.42 -7.11 -5.74
N ILE A 57 8.53 -6.47 -4.58
CA ILE A 57 9.29 -5.24 -4.38
C ILE A 57 10.57 -5.52 -3.57
N PHE A 58 11.70 -5.12 -4.13
CA PHE A 58 12.98 -5.06 -3.43
C PHE A 58 13.47 -3.61 -3.36
N ILE A 59 13.89 -3.20 -2.17
CA ILE A 59 14.41 -1.85 -1.90
C ILE A 59 15.76 -2.00 -1.22
N ASN A 60 16.73 -1.24 -1.71
CA ASN A 60 18.01 -1.08 -1.05
C ASN A 60 18.29 0.40 -0.81
N VAL A 61 18.55 0.75 0.44
CA VAL A 61 18.98 2.09 0.82
C VAL A 61 20.47 2.19 0.58
N VAL A 62 20.87 3.15 -0.26
CA VAL A 62 22.27 3.32 -0.66
C VAL A 62 22.95 4.25 0.34
N LEU A 63 22.39 5.44 0.54
CA LEU A 63 22.93 6.46 1.44
C LEU A 63 21.80 7.36 1.96
N TYR A 64 21.94 7.84 3.19
CA TYR A 64 21.21 9.00 3.69
C TYR A 64 22.22 10.05 4.18
N ASP A 65 22.14 11.26 3.64
CA ASP A 65 22.95 12.40 4.09
C ASP A 65 22.12 13.28 5.01
N ASN A 66 22.46 13.28 6.30
CA ASN A 66 21.79 14.07 7.32
C ASN A 66 21.91 15.58 7.08
N SER A 67 22.99 16.05 6.44
CA SER A 67 23.28 17.49 6.27
C SER A 67 22.39 18.13 5.19
N THR A 68 22.11 17.38 4.13
CA THR A 68 21.25 17.81 3.02
C THR A 68 19.84 17.20 3.08
N SER A 69 19.59 16.29 4.03
CA SER A 69 18.38 15.48 4.13
C SER A 69 18.07 14.70 2.85
N THR A 70 19.11 14.26 2.13
CA THR A 70 19.01 13.57 0.85
C THR A 70 19.14 12.07 1.04
N LEU A 71 18.26 11.31 0.40
CA LEU A 71 18.24 9.85 0.44
C LEU A 71 18.42 9.28 -0.96
N TRP A 72 19.38 8.38 -1.12
CA TRP A 72 19.61 7.63 -2.35
C TRP A 72 19.06 6.22 -2.23
N LEU A 73 18.22 5.83 -3.17
CA LEU A 73 17.51 4.56 -3.17
C LEU A 73 17.69 3.79 -4.48
N LEU A 74 17.79 2.47 -4.35
CA LEU A 74 17.71 1.52 -5.45
C LEU A 74 16.41 0.71 -5.33
N PHE A 75 15.59 0.74 -6.37
CA PHE A 75 14.32 0.04 -6.42
C PHE A 75 14.29 -1.01 -7.53
N LYS A 76 13.95 -2.25 -7.17
CA LYS A 76 13.96 -3.38 -8.10
C LYS A 76 12.67 -4.18 -8.02
N ARG A 77 12.09 -4.48 -9.19
CA ARG A 77 10.90 -5.34 -9.30
C ARG A 77 11.38 -6.76 -9.55
N LEU A 78 10.99 -7.68 -8.68
CA LEU A 78 11.33 -9.09 -8.80
C LEU A 78 10.46 -9.83 -9.83
N ASP A 79 9.28 -9.28 -10.12
CA ASP A 79 8.33 -9.82 -11.10
C ASP A 79 8.57 -9.29 -12.53
N GLY A 80 9.54 -8.39 -12.72
CA GLY A 80 9.84 -7.80 -14.02
C GLY A 80 8.81 -6.78 -14.51
N SER A 81 7.92 -6.29 -13.64
CA SER A 81 6.95 -5.25 -13.98
C SER A 81 7.60 -3.88 -14.19
N ALA A 82 7.07 -3.07 -15.12
CA ALA A 82 7.51 -1.68 -15.35
C ALA A 82 6.78 -0.65 -14.46
N THR A 83 5.96 -1.10 -13.52
CA THR A 83 5.23 -0.22 -12.60
C THR A 83 6.18 0.56 -11.70
N SER A 84 5.96 1.87 -11.63
CA SER A 84 6.65 2.74 -10.67
C SER A 84 6.29 2.39 -9.22
N TYR A 85 7.18 2.77 -8.30
CA TYR A 85 6.99 2.65 -6.86
C TYR A 85 6.36 3.91 -6.30
N LEU A 86 5.51 3.74 -5.29
CA LEU A 86 5.11 4.84 -4.43
C LEU A 86 5.80 4.65 -3.08
N VAL A 87 6.45 5.69 -2.57
CA VAL A 87 7.13 5.65 -1.28
C VAL A 87 6.82 6.86 -0.43
N ILE A 88 6.84 6.63 0.88
CA ILE A 88 6.80 7.66 1.91
C ILE A 88 8.05 7.42 2.75
N VAL A 89 8.87 8.45 2.92
CA VAL A 89 10.14 8.33 3.63
C VAL A 89 10.10 9.19 4.88
N GLU A 90 10.40 8.57 6.01
CA GLU A 90 10.61 9.22 7.30
C GLU A 90 12.10 9.12 7.66
N ALA A 91 12.71 10.22 8.06
CA ALA A 91 14.06 10.24 8.59
C ALA A 91 14.10 11.18 9.79
N GLY A 92 14.69 10.75 10.91
CA GLY A 92 14.85 11.64 12.08
C GLY A 92 13.54 12.19 12.67
N GLY A 93 12.41 11.49 12.46
CA GLY A 93 11.09 11.89 12.96
C GLY A 93 10.33 12.89 12.08
N TYR A 94 10.80 13.16 10.87
CA TYR A 94 10.11 13.97 9.87
C TYR A 94 10.00 13.23 8.53
N TYR A 95 9.01 13.60 7.72
CA TYR A 95 8.86 13.06 6.38
C TYR A 95 9.69 13.87 5.39
N LEU A 96 10.47 13.18 4.55
CA LEU A 96 11.27 13.82 3.51
C LEU A 96 10.38 14.32 2.36
N ASP A 97 10.80 15.43 1.75
CA ASP A 97 10.24 15.88 0.47
C ASP A 97 10.67 14.94 -0.66
N CYS A 98 9.81 14.73 -1.64
CA CYS A 98 10.12 13.92 -2.81
C CYS A 98 11.34 14.45 -3.59
N SER A 99 11.62 15.76 -3.55
CA SER A 99 12.81 16.35 -4.17
C SER A 99 14.12 15.78 -3.62
N ASN A 100 14.11 15.35 -2.35
CA ASN A 100 15.27 14.86 -1.63
C ASN A 100 15.41 13.34 -1.69
N ILE A 101 14.49 12.65 -2.38
CA ILE A 101 14.56 11.21 -2.62
C ILE A 101 15.11 11.02 -4.02
N LEU A 102 16.39 10.66 -4.10
CA LEU A 102 17.09 10.41 -5.34
C LEU A 102 17.06 8.93 -5.66
N PHE A 103 16.80 8.61 -6.92
CA PHE A 103 16.83 7.24 -7.41
C PHE A 103 17.79 7.12 -8.60
N TYR A 104 18.49 5.99 -8.63
CA TYR A 104 19.49 5.73 -9.66
C TYR A 104 18.85 5.27 -10.97
N ASN A 105 19.28 5.82 -12.10
CA ASN A 105 18.87 5.43 -13.43
C ASN A 105 20.01 4.67 -14.14
N PRO A 106 20.00 3.32 -14.14
CA PRO A 106 21.07 2.54 -14.76
C PRO A 106 21.06 2.59 -16.29
N LEU A 107 20.07 3.22 -16.93
CA LEU A 107 20.04 3.35 -18.40
C LEU A 107 21.02 4.39 -18.92
N VAL A 108 21.40 5.34 -18.08
CA VAL A 108 22.32 6.44 -18.44
C VAL A 108 23.71 6.27 -17.82
N ASP A 109 23.87 5.28 -16.93
CA ASP A 109 25.16 4.90 -16.34
C ASP A 109 26.13 4.39 -17.41
N SER A 110 27.25 5.11 -17.56
CA SER A 110 28.27 4.83 -18.56
C SER A 110 29.52 4.16 -17.97
N ASP A 111 29.77 4.34 -16.67
CA ASP A 111 31.05 4.05 -16.03
C ASP A 111 30.95 3.10 -14.81
N GLY A 112 29.74 2.77 -14.38
CA GLY A 112 29.43 1.91 -13.24
C GLY A 112 29.54 2.61 -11.89
N VAL A 113 29.67 3.94 -11.86
CA VAL A 113 29.76 4.76 -10.65
C VAL A 113 28.43 5.47 -10.43
N LEU A 114 27.78 5.19 -9.29
CA LEU A 114 26.47 5.77 -8.97
C LEU A 114 26.52 7.31 -8.88
N CYS A 115 25.66 7.98 -9.66
CA CYS A 115 25.47 9.44 -9.62
C CYS A 115 26.72 10.24 -10.01
N ASN A 116 27.57 9.72 -10.89
CA ASN A 116 28.75 10.42 -11.36
C ASN A 116 28.41 11.40 -12.50
N GLU A 117 27.48 11.04 -13.39
CA GLU A 117 27.03 11.90 -14.48
C GLU A 117 25.68 12.57 -14.21
N ASP A 118 25.43 13.68 -14.92
CA ASP A 118 24.15 14.36 -14.89
C ASP A 118 23.01 13.43 -15.33
N ASN A 119 21.89 13.47 -14.62
CA ASN A 119 20.68 12.66 -14.84
C ASN A 119 20.78 11.17 -14.43
N GLU A 120 21.91 10.71 -13.90
CA GLU A 120 21.99 9.37 -13.30
C GLU A 120 21.18 9.26 -12.01
N CYS A 121 21.05 10.34 -11.25
CA CYS A 121 20.31 10.36 -10.00
C CYS A 121 19.23 11.45 -10.03
N MET A 122 18.03 11.04 -10.44
CA MET A 122 16.88 11.92 -10.55
C MET A 122 16.10 11.95 -9.24
N SER A 123 15.46 13.09 -8.96
CA SER A 123 14.54 13.23 -7.82
C SER A 123 13.20 12.54 -8.09
N ALA A 124 12.60 12.00 -7.02
CA ALA A 124 11.26 11.47 -7.04
C ALA A 124 10.21 12.57 -7.25
N TYR A 125 9.03 12.18 -7.74
CA TYR A 125 7.94 13.11 -8.05
C TYR A 125 6.81 13.00 -7.02
N VAL A 126 6.24 14.12 -6.59
CA VAL A 126 5.07 14.10 -5.70
C VAL A 126 3.84 13.57 -6.45
N VAL A 127 3.22 12.51 -5.94
CA VAL A 127 1.92 11.99 -6.44
C VAL A 127 0.78 12.42 -5.53
N TYR A 128 1.04 12.47 -4.24
CA TYR A 128 0.08 12.88 -3.24
C TYR A 128 0.79 13.70 -2.19
N SER A 129 0.17 14.80 -1.78
CA SER A 129 0.58 15.58 -0.63
C SER A 129 -0.67 15.94 0.14
N GLY A 130 -0.76 15.51 1.39
CA GLY A 130 -1.97 15.71 2.18
C GLY A 130 -1.97 14.95 3.48
N SER A 131 -3.16 14.78 4.05
CA SER A 131 -3.32 14.11 5.34
C SER A 131 -2.96 12.62 5.27
N MET A 132 -2.37 12.11 6.35
CA MET A 132 -2.16 10.67 6.55
C MET A 132 -3.45 9.86 6.47
N LYS A 133 -4.61 10.46 6.77
CA LYS A 133 -5.91 9.78 6.69
C LYS A 133 -6.31 9.39 5.27
N GLY A 134 -5.72 10.02 4.25
CA GLY A 134 -5.93 9.67 2.84
C GLY A 134 -5.18 8.41 2.40
N ILE A 135 -4.32 7.86 3.27
CA ILE A 135 -3.47 6.71 2.98
C ILE A 135 -3.95 5.55 3.84
N LEU A 136 -4.05 4.36 3.24
CA LEU A 136 -4.59 3.17 3.88
C LEU A 136 -3.49 2.15 4.16
N VAL A 137 -3.67 1.34 5.20
CA VAL A 137 -2.73 0.29 5.61
C VAL A 137 -3.51 -0.97 5.95
N PRO A 138 -3.22 -2.12 5.32
CA PRO A 138 -3.72 -3.41 5.77
C PRO A 138 -2.95 -3.82 7.03
N TYR A 139 -3.52 -3.57 8.21
CA TYR A 139 -2.91 -3.86 9.51
C TYR A 139 -3.91 -4.51 10.46
N GLY A 140 -3.48 -5.57 11.16
CA GLY A 140 -4.33 -6.24 12.15
C GLY A 140 -5.54 -6.97 11.57
N GLY A 141 -5.49 -7.37 10.29
CA GLY A 141 -6.60 -8.05 9.60
C GLY A 141 -7.71 -7.11 9.09
N ILE A 142 -7.54 -5.79 9.25
CA ILE A 142 -8.43 -4.75 8.74
C ILE A 142 -7.65 -3.74 7.90
N ILE A 143 -8.36 -2.89 7.17
CA ILE A 143 -7.79 -1.72 6.49
C ILE A 143 -8.00 -0.50 7.38
N SER A 144 -6.90 0.08 7.85
CA SER A 144 -6.89 1.26 8.71
C SER A 144 -6.27 2.44 7.98
N ASP A 145 -6.52 3.66 8.45
CA ASP A 145 -5.81 4.82 7.97
C ASP A 145 -4.35 4.86 8.48
N PHE A 146 -3.46 5.53 7.74
CA PHE A 146 -2.03 5.57 8.04
C PHE A 146 -1.73 6.29 9.35
N GLU A 147 -2.55 7.25 9.78
CA GLU A 147 -2.38 7.94 11.07
C GLU A 147 -2.62 6.98 12.24
N SER A 148 -3.70 6.20 12.18
CA SER A 148 -4.02 5.16 13.17
C SER A 148 -2.93 4.08 13.22
N TYR A 149 -2.42 3.66 12.06
CA TYR A 149 -1.28 2.74 11.98
C TYR A 149 -0.02 3.35 12.60
N ALA A 150 0.33 4.58 12.24
CA ALA A 150 1.50 5.29 12.77
C ALA A 150 1.44 5.42 14.29
N LYS A 151 0.28 5.80 14.84
CA LYS A 151 0.03 5.82 16.30
C LYS A 151 0.29 4.47 16.95
N SER A 152 -0.20 3.38 16.36
CA SER A 152 -0.03 2.03 16.90
C SER A 152 1.42 1.55 16.91
N LYS A 153 2.27 2.14 16.05
CA LYS A 153 3.68 1.80 15.87
C LYS A 153 4.64 2.77 16.53
N GLY A 154 4.15 3.81 17.21
CA GLY A 154 5.00 4.85 17.78
C GLY A 154 5.75 5.67 16.73
N ILE A 155 5.20 5.76 15.51
CA ILE A 155 5.77 6.54 14.40
C ILE A 155 5.40 8.01 14.58
N ALA A 156 6.30 8.91 14.19
CA ALA A 156 6.07 10.34 14.27
C ALA A 156 4.83 10.75 13.46
N LEU A 157 3.95 11.53 14.09
CA LEU A 157 2.76 12.04 13.42
C LEU A 157 3.06 13.41 12.82
N SER A 158 2.63 13.60 11.58
CA SER A 158 2.70 14.87 10.86
C SER A 158 1.30 15.23 10.34
N SER A 159 1.02 16.53 10.25
CA SER A 159 -0.21 17.03 9.64
C SER A 159 -0.30 16.71 8.16
N SER A 160 0.84 16.60 7.49
CA SER A 160 0.96 16.27 6.06
C SER A 160 2.07 15.25 5.80
N VAL A 161 1.82 14.42 4.80
CA VAL A 161 2.76 13.43 4.28
C VAL A 161 2.78 13.51 2.76
N GLN A 162 3.96 13.34 2.17
CA GLN A 162 4.13 13.23 0.73
C GLN A 162 4.28 11.76 0.33
N VAL A 163 3.58 11.36 -0.72
CA VAL A 163 3.79 10.08 -1.40
C VAL A 163 4.53 10.38 -2.69
N CYS A 164 5.72 9.83 -2.78
CA CYS A 164 6.67 10.06 -3.85
C CYS A 164 6.64 8.91 -4.83
N ARG A 165 6.55 9.22 -6.12
CA ARG A 165 6.73 8.25 -7.20
C ARG A 165 8.20 8.15 -7.55
N VAL A 166 8.69 6.93 -7.46
CA VAL A 166 10.03 6.54 -7.92
C VAL A 166 9.86 5.61 -9.11
N ILE A 167 10.52 5.92 -10.21
CA ILE A 167 10.45 5.07 -11.41
C ILE A 167 11.14 3.74 -11.11
N ASN A 168 10.65 2.64 -11.70
CA ASN A 168 11.35 1.38 -11.55
C ASN A 168 12.72 1.47 -12.20
N THR A 169 13.75 1.34 -11.36
CA THR A 169 15.14 1.47 -11.77
C THR A 169 15.71 0.17 -12.32
N CYS A 170 15.04 -0.97 -12.12
CA CYS A 170 15.60 -2.26 -12.46
C CYS A 170 14.53 -3.26 -12.89
N LEU A 171 14.43 -3.44 -14.22
CA LEU A 171 13.60 -4.43 -14.89
C LEU A 171 14.43 -5.70 -15.16
N LEU A 172 14.27 -6.72 -14.31
CA LEU A 172 14.99 -8.00 -14.46
C LEU A 172 14.82 -8.64 -15.84
N THR A 173 13.67 -8.43 -16.48
CA THR A 173 13.33 -8.97 -17.81
C THR A 173 14.08 -8.30 -18.95
N GLN A 174 14.59 -7.08 -18.75
CA GLN A 174 15.26 -6.29 -19.79
C GLN A 174 16.76 -6.07 -19.51
N GLN A 175 17.19 -6.11 -18.24
CA GLN A 175 18.54 -5.72 -17.83
C GLN A 175 19.21 -6.75 -16.92
N GLY A 176 19.17 -8.03 -17.30
CA GLY A 176 19.72 -9.17 -16.54
C GLY A 176 21.08 -8.88 -15.90
N GLY A 177 22.07 -8.36 -16.64
CA GLY A 177 23.44 -8.22 -16.12
C GLY A 177 23.72 -7.09 -15.09
N LEU A 178 23.08 -5.91 -15.20
CA LEU A 178 23.28 -4.79 -14.28
C LEU A 178 22.45 -4.96 -13.00
N CYS A 179 21.29 -5.60 -13.14
CA CYS A 179 20.35 -5.88 -12.08
C CYS A 179 20.63 -7.20 -11.33
N GLU A 180 21.37 -8.15 -11.91
CA GLU A 180 21.76 -9.42 -11.28
C GLU A 180 22.93 -9.27 -10.32
N LYS A 181 23.79 -8.26 -10.52
CA LYS A 181 24.77 -7.92 -9.50
C LYS A 181 24.00 -7.33 -8.33
N SER A 182 23.75 -8.18 -7.34
CA SER A 182 23.41 -7.83 -5.96
C SER A 182 24.56 -7.05 -5.30
N THR A 183 25.16 -6.09 -6.01
CA THR A 183 26.14 -5.17 -5.47
C THR A 183 25.35 -4.30 -4.49
N MET A 184 25.24 -4.82 -3.27
CA MET A 184 25.01 -4.03 -2.09
C MET A 184 26.17 -3.04 -2.06
N VAL A 185 25.96 -1.84 -2.58
CA VAL A 185 26.85 -0.73 -2.30
C VAL A 185 26.60 -0.40 -0.83
N ARG A 186 27.34 -1.09 0.05
CA ARG A 186 27.38 -0.78 1.47
C ARG A 186 28.16 0.51 1.61
N ILE A 187 27.45 1.62 1.74
CA ILE A 187 28.11 2.88 2.08
C ILE A 187 28.38 2.85 3.58
N ASN A 188 29.66 2.87 3.93
CA ASN A 188 30.13 2.89 5.30
C ASN A 188 29.89 4.29 5.87
N LEU A 189 28.72 4.50 6.48
CA LEU A 189 28.38 5.73 7.17
C LEU A 189 29.18 5.79 8.48
N GLN A 190 30.37 6.42 8.44
CA GLN A 190 31.09 6.84 9.63
C GLN A 190 30.53 8.17 10.14
N GLU A 191 29.29 8.19 10.60
CA GLU A 191 28.76 9.26 11.45
C GLU A 191 27.39 8.84 12.01
N LYS A 192 26.87 9.57 13.00
CA LYS A 192 25.59 9.28 13.68
C LYS A 192 24.53 8.79 12.69
N THR A 193 24.17 7.52 12.80
CA THR A 193 23.14 6.87 12.00
C THR A 193 21.78 7.43 12.40
N THR A 194 21.12 8.12 11.46
CA THR A 194 19.74 8.55 11.64
C THR A 194 18.86 7.45 11.06
N PRO A 195 17.94 6.85 11.85
CA PRO A 195 17.08 5.81 11.33
C PRO A 195 16.21 6.39 10.21
N VAL A 196 16.20 5.70 9.07
CA VAL A 196 15.36 6.00 7.92
C VAL A 196 14.32 4.89 7.80
N ARG A 197 13.05 5.28 7.80
CA ARG A 197 11.91 4.39 7.58
C ARG A 197 11.28 4.67 6.23
N ILE A 198 11.17 3.63 5.40
CA ILE A 198 10.63 3.70 4.05
C ILE A 198 9.35 2.89 4.01
N HIS A 199 8.23 3.56 3.83
CA HIS A 199 6.94 2.92 3.59
C HIS A 199 6.72 2.80 2.09
N VAL A 200 6.47 1.59 1.64
CA VAL A 200 6.15 1.30 0.23
C VAL A 200 4.65 1.26 0.10
N ALA A 201 4.16 1.99 -0.88
CA ALA A 201 2.75 2.03 -1.21
C ALA A 201 2.48 1.58 -2.64
N VAL A 202 1.24 1.18 -2.86
CA VAL A 202 0.68 0.89 -4.18
C VAL A 202 -0.64 1.59 -4.33
N GLU A 203 -0.95 2.00 -5.56
CA GLU A 203 -2.25 2.53 -5.89
C GLU A 203 -3.15 1.39 -6.38
N TYR A 204 -4.32 1.25 -5.74
CA TYR A 204 -5.32 0.28 -6.15
C TYR A 204 -6.70 0.93 -6.12
N SER A 205 -7.42 0.88 -7.25
CA SER A 205 -8.75 1.49 -7.40
C SER A 205 -8.80 2.97 -6.96
N GLY A 206 -7.76 3.75 -7.29
CA GLY A 206 -7.66 5.17 -6.96
C GLY A 206 -7.38 5.49 -5.49
N ARG A 207 -6.97 4.50 -4.69
CA ARG A 207 -6.56 4.68 -3.29
C ARG A 207 -5.13 4.20 -3.08
N ILE A 208 -4.42 4.86 -2.17
CA ILE A 208 -3.03 4.55 -1.85
C ILE A 208 -3.00 3.63 -0.63
N TYR A 209 -2.33 2.48 -0.78
CA TYR A 209 -2.17 1.49 0.27
C TYR A 209 -0.69 1.30 0.60
N VAL A 210 -0.29 1.52 1.84
CA VAL A 210 1.05 1.12 2.32
C VAL A 210 1.07 -0.40 2.49
N VAL A 211 1.90 -1.08 1.73
CA VAL A 211 1.99 -2.54 1.68
C VAL A 211 3.19 -3.11 2.42
N SER A 212 4.24 -2.30 2.61
CA SER A 212 5.46 -2.70 3.31
C SER A 212 6.10 -1.50 3.99
N SER A 213 6.93 -1.75 5.00
CA SER A 213 7.71 -0.72 5.69
C SER A 213 9.07 -1.30 6.05
N TYR A 214 10.12 -0.59 5.68
CA TYR A 214 11.51 -0.98 5.92
C TYR A 214 12.15 0.06 6.84
N GLU A 215 12.96 -0.39 7.78
CA GLU A 215 13.75 0.49 8.64
C GLU A 215 15.22 0.18 8.41
N VAL A 216 16.00 1.23 8.14
CA VAL A 216 17.44 1.15 7.88
C VAL A 216 18.14 2.10 8.85
N LEU A 217 19.23 1.62 9.45
CA LEU A 217 20.10 2.36 10.36
C LEU A 217 21.31 2.91 9.60
#